data_AF-A0A527ZCV7-F1
#
_entry.id   AF-A0A527ZCV7-F1
#
_cell.length_a   1.000
_cell.length_b   1.000
_cell.length_c   1.000
_cell.angle_alpha   90.00
_cell.angle_beta   90.00
_cell.angle_gamma   90.00
#
_symmetry.space_group_name_H-M   'P 1'
#
loop_
_entity.id
_entity.type
_entity.pdbx_description
1 polymer ?
#
loop_
_entity_poly.entity_id
_entity_poly.type
_entity_poly.pdbx_seq_one_letter_code
_entity_poly.pdbx_strand_id
1 'polypeptide(L)'
;NQHPAKFVSKIMFNARAGAAVILTLTSNSVSDVLKLIALASVMVKQDPVMSLISVTVLPLLFLSVGAITRKLKALARGETELAALVQSIGTEAVEGIRTIKSFQLEDKAAASFAKAVGKMERRGIQINRTSALMSPLMETGGGFIIGLFVMYASWQTLGNGKTPGEFMGFITAFMLAYEPVKRLARVNVDIQKQMVAVEQMYDLIDTPEQRQLATAGEHLTDVEGSIRFEDVAFTYGGNSPALHGV
;
A
#
# COMPACT_ATOMS: atom_id res chain seq x y z
N ASN A 1 7.12 -14.69 22.83
CA ASN A 1 6.45 -13.59 23.57
C ASN A 1 6.31 -12.36 22.68
N GLN A 2 5.28 -12.31 21.84
CA GLN A 2 4.89 -11.06 21.15
C GLN A 2 3.86 -10.33 22.02
N HIS A 3 4.07 -9.04 22.27
CA HIS A 3 3.19 -8.21 23.11
C HIS A 3 1.73 -8.27 22.61
N PRO A 4 0.72 -8.48 23.47
CA PRO A 4 -0.70 -8.55 23.07
C PRO A 4 -1.18 -7.29 22.32
N ALA A 5 -0.60 -6.13 22.62
CA ALA A 5 -0.87 -4.87 21.90
C ALA A 5 -0.46 -4.91 20.41
N LYS A 6 0.65 -5.60 20.06
CA LYS A 6 1.05 -5.81 18.65
C LYS A 6 0.07 -6.74 17.91
N PHE A 7 -0.53 -7.70 18.62
CA PHE A 7 -1.49 -8.65 18.05
C PHE A 7 -2.82 -7.95 17.73
N VAL A 8 -3.37 -7.19 18.68
CA VAL A 8 -4.63 -6.45 18.50
C VAL A 8 -4.47 -5.34 17.44
N SER A 9 -3.33 -4.63 17.43
CA SER A 9 -3.04 -3.61 16.40
C SER A 9 -2.93 -4.21 15.00
N LYS A 10 -2.30 -5.39 14.84
CA LYS A 10 -2.23 -6.11 13.55
C LYS A 10 -3.60 -6.55 13.06
N ILE A 11 -4.43 -7.13 13.92
CA ILE A 11 -5.79 -7.59 13.54
C ILE A 11 -6.67 -6.40 13.12
N MET A 12 -6.67 -5.31 13.90
CA MET A 12 -7.47 -4.12 13.61
C MET A 12 -7.02 -3.39 12.33
N PHE A 13 -5.71 -3.32 12.08
CA PHE A 13 -5.15 -2.67 10.89
C PHE A 13 -5.37 -3.51 9.64
N ASN A 14 -5.22 -4.84 9.73
CA ASN A 14 -5.34 -5.75 8.58
C ASN A 14 -6.80 -6.02 8.18
N ALA A 15 -7.75 -6.03 9.13
CA ALA A 15 -9.18 -6.12 8.80
C ALA A 15 -9.69 -4.88 8.05
N ARG A 16 -9.21 -3.68 8.42
CA ARG A 16 -9.53 -2.43 7.70
C ARG A 16 -8.92 -2.40 6.30
N ALA A 17 -7.75 -3.01 6.11
CA ALA A 17 -7.12 -3.18 4.80
C ALA A 17 -7.99 -4.03 3.86
N GLY A 18 -8.53 -5.16 4.33
CA GLY A 18 -9.44 -6.00 3.55
C GLY A 18 -10.74 -5.29 3.13
N ALA A 19 -11.37 -4.57 4.07
CA ALA A 19 -12.55 -3.76 3.76
C ALA A 19 -12.26 -2.65 2.73
N ALA A 20 -11.09 -2.03 2.80
CA ALA A 20 -10.66 -1.02 1.83
C ALA A 20 -10.45 -1.60 0.42
N VAL A 21 -9.95 -2.84 0.29
CA VAL A 21 -9.86 -3.53 -1.01
C VAL A 21 -11.24 -3.74 -1.60
N ILE A 22 -12.18 -4.26 -0.81
CA ILE A 22 -13.54 -4.51 -1.25
C ILE A 22 -14.20 -3.19 -1.68
N LEU A 23 -14.07 -2.11 -0.90
CA LEU A 23 -14.62 -0.81 -1.29
C LEU A 23 -14.01 -0.27 -2.58
N THR A 24 -12.69 -0.37 -2.73
CA THR A 24 -11.94 0.12 -3.91
C THR A 24 -12.33 -0.65 -5.18
N LEU A 25 -12.51 -1.96 -5.06
CA LEU A 25 -12.95 -2.83 -6.15
C LEU A 25 -14.43 -2.62 -6.49
N THR A 26 -15.30 -2.51 -5.48
CA THR A 26 -16.76 -2.58 -5.66
C THR A 26 -17.35 -1.26 -6.13
N SER A 27 -16.97 -0.12 -5.52
CA SER A 27 -17.68 1.15 -5.78
C SER A 27 -17.06 1.97 -6.91
N ASN A 28 -15.72 2.06 -6.96
CA ASN A 28 -15.05 2.99 -7.87
C ASN A 28 -14.52 2.31 -9.14
N SER A 29 -13.92 1.12 -9.02
CA SER A 29 -13.24 0.49 -10.17
C SER A 29 -14.20 0.02 -11.26
N VAL A 30 -15.32 -0.62 -10.91
CA VAL A 30 -16.32 -1.09 -11.89
C VAL A 30 -16.96 0.09 -12.64
N SER A 31 -17.34 1.14 -11.91
CA SER A 31 -17.90 2.35 -12.52
C SER A 31 -16.90 3.04 -13.44
N ASP A 32 -15.63 3.14 -13.03
CA ASP A 32 -14.57 3.74 -13.83
C ASP A 32 -14.31 2.92 -15.12
N VAL A 33 -14.29 1.59 -15.06
CA VAL A 33 -14.16 0.73 -16.25
C VAL A 33 -15.34 0.94 -17.22
N LEU A 34 -16.58 0.93 -16.71
CA LEU A 34 -17.76 1.16 -17.53
C LEU A 34 -17.75 2.54 -18.19
N LYS A 35 -17.41 3.59 -17.44
CA LYS A 35 -17.25 4.96 -17.97
C LYS A 35 -16.19 5.01 -19.06
N LEU A 36 -15.04 4.35 -18.86
CA LEU A 36 -13.99 4.31 -19.88
C LEU A 36 -14.45 3.61 -21.16
N ILE A 37 -15.14 2.48 -21.06
CA ILE A 37 -15.65 1.78 -22.24
C ILE A 37 -16.67 2.66 -22.97
N ALA A 38 -17.59 3.31 -22.25
CA ALA A 38 -18.58 4.21 -22.83
C ALA A 38 -17.92 5.40 -23.53
N LEU A 39 -16.99 6.09 -22.86
CA LEU A 39 -16.28 7.26 -23.40
C LEU A 39 -15.36 6.89 -24.57
N ALA A 40 -14.65 5.76 -24.49
CA ALA A 40 -13.84 5.26 -25.59
C ALA A 40 -14.71 4.95 -26.83
N SER A 41 -15.89 4.35 -26.62
CA SER A 41 -16.85 4.09 -27.70
C SER A 41 -17.34 5.38 -28.36
N VAL A 42 -17.59 6.44 -27.57
CA VAL A 42 -17.97 7.77 -28.08
C VAL A 42 -16.81 8.38 -28.89
N MET A 43 -15.59 8.35 -28.34
CA MET A 43 -14.41 8.88 -28.99
C MET A 43 -14.15 8.22 -30.35
N VAL A 44 -14.24 6.89 -30.43
CA VAL A 44 -14.04 6.14 -31.69
C VAL A 44 -15.13 6.46 -32.70
N LYS A 45 -16.38 6.64 -32.27
CA LYS A 45 -17.49 7.03 -33.16
C LYS A 45 -17.33 8.44 -33.72
N GLN A 46 -16.80 9.38 -32.93
CA GLN A 46 -16.57 10.77 -33.37
C GLN A 46 -15.35 10.89 -34.30
N ASP A 47 -14.22 10.32 -33.90
CA ASP A 47 -13.00 10.39 -34.69
C ASP A 47 -12.09 9.18 -34.43
N PRO A 48 -12.12 8.17 -35.32
CA PRO A 48 -11.24 7.02 -35.22
C PRO A 48 -9.75 7.37 -35.25
N VAL A 49 -9.35 8.43 -35.95
CA VAL A 49 -7.95 8.84 -36.10
C VAL A 49 -7.45 9.50 -34.82
N MET A 50 -8.22 10.44 -34.25
CA MET A 50 -7.86 11.02 -32.94
C MET A 50 -7.88 9.98 -31.83
N SER A 51 -8.81 9.01 -31.87
CA SER A 51 -8.81 7.87 -30.95
C SER A 51 -7.52 7.06 -31.05
N LEU A 52 -7.01 6.80 -32.26
CA LEU A 52 -5.76 6.07 -32.45
C LEU A 52 -4.54 6.85 -31.93
N ILE A 53 -4.51 8.17 -32.13
CA ILE A 53 -3.48 9.05 -31.55
C ILE A 53 -3.52 8.94 -30.02
N SER A 54 -4.72 9.02 -29.43
CA SER A 54 -4.91 8.87 -27.98
C SER A 54 -4.35 7.54 -27.49
N VAL A 55 -4.74 6.43 -28.12
CA VAL A 55 -4.29 5.07 -27.75
C VAL A 55 -2.77 4.90 -27.89
N THR A 56 -2.12 5.68 -28.76
CA THR A 56 -0.66 5.63 -28.95
C THR A 56 0.07 6.47 -27.90
N VAL A 57 -0.45 7.63 -27.53
CA VAL A 57 0.19 8.55 -26.57
C VAL A 57 -0.09 8.14 -25.11
N LEU A 58 -1.28 7.59 -24.81
CA LEU A 58 -1.63 7.14 -23.45
C LEU A 58 -0.59 6.18 -22.85
N PRO A 59 -0.14 5.10 -23.54
CA PRO A 59 0.89 4.20 -23.04
C PRO A 59 2.18 4.91 -22.64
N LEU A 60 2.61 5.91 -23.41
CA LEU A 60 3.81 6.69 -23.09
C LEU A 60 3.64 7.45 -21.77
N LEU A 61 2.48 8.09 -21.57
CA LEU A 61 2.15 8.77 -20.30
C LEU A 61 2.07 7.79 -19.13
N PHE A 62 1.43 6.64 -19.34
CA PHE A 62 1.32 5.60 -18.31
C PHE A 62 2.68 5.03 -17.92
N LEU A 63 3.62 4.86 -18.85
CA LEU A 63 4.97 4.40 -18.56
C LEU A 63 5.72 5.41 -17.69
N SER A 64 5.64 6.70 -18.02
CA SER A 64 6.24 7.77 -17.20
C SER A 64 5.67 7.80 -15.78
N VAL A 65 4.36 7.67 -15.65
CA VAL A 65 3.68 7.60 -14.34
C VAL A 65 4.04 6.33 -13.59
N GLY A 66 4.14 5.20 -14.29
CA GLY A 66 4.56 3.91 -13.75
C GLY A 66 5.94 3.98 -13.11
N ALA A 67 6.88 4.72 -13.70
CA ALA A 67 8.21 4.95 -13.12
C ALA A 67 8.14 5.72 -11.80
N ILE A 68 7.35 6.80 -11.73
CA ILE A 68 7.15 7.57 -10.49
C ILE A 68 6.49 6.70 -9.42
N THR A 69 5.46 5.94 -9.81
CA THR A 69 4.75 5.02 -8.93
C THR A 69 5.67 3.97 -8.32
N ARG A 70 6.56 3.35 -9.12
CA ARG A 70 7.55 2.39 -8.61
C ARG A 70 8.50 3.03 -7.60
N LYS A 71 8.99 4.23 -7.91
CA LYS A 71 9.84 5.01 -6.98
C LYS A 71 9.10 5.34 -5.69
N LEU A 72 7.85 5.78 -5.78
CA LEU A 72 7.01 6.09 -4.62
C LEU A 72 6.81 4.84 -3.74
N LYS A 73 6.54 3.68 -4.35
CA LYS A 73 6.40 2.40 -3.63
C LYS A 73 7.68 2.01 -2.89
N ALA A 74 8.85 2.18 -3.52
CA ALA A 74 10.14 1.92 -2.86
C ALA A 74 10.38 2.85 -1.67
N LEU A 75 10.04 4.14 -1.80
CA LEU A 75 10.16 5.11 -0.72
C LEU A 75 9.22 4.79 0.45
N ALA A 76 7.96 4.46 0.16
CA ALA A 76 6.95 4.10 1.16
C ALA A 76 7.30 2.82 1.93
N ARG A 77 7.90 1.82 1.28
CA ARG A 77 8.40 0.62 1.98
C ARG A 77 9.42 0.98 3.06
N GLY A 78 10.44 1.76 2.73
CA GLY A 78 11.43 2.17 3.75
C GLY A 78 10.91 3.15 4.80
N GLU A 79 9.77 3.83 4.54
CA GLU A 79 9.10 4.64 5.58
C GLU A 79 8.53 3.76 6.70
N THR A 80 7.98 2.59 6.37
CA THR A 80 7.46 1.65 7.39
C THR A 80 8.55 1.13 8.33
N GLU A 81 9.76 0.89 7.82
CA GLU A 81 10.93 0.52 8.62
C GLU A 81 11.36 1.65 9.57
N LEU A 82 11.35 2.90 9.07
CA LEU A 82 11.68 4.08 9.89
C LEU A 82 10.62 4.32 10.96
N ALA A 83 9.34 4.12 10.66
CA ALA A 83 8.26 4.21 11.65
C ALA A 83 8.43 3.15 12.75
N ALA A 84 8.78 1.91 12.39
CA ALA A 84 9.08 0.86 13.35
C ALA A 84 10.29 1.20 14.23
N LEU A 85 11.34 1.80 13.66
CA LEU A 85 12.51 2.26 14.41
C LEU A 85 12.16 3.35 15.44
N VAL A 86 11.39 4.37 15.04
CA VAL A 86 10.92 5.43 15.94
C VAL A 86 10.10 4.84 17.07
N GLN A 87 9.18 3.92 16.76
CA GLN A 87 8.38 3.23 17.76
C GLN A 87 9.24 2.40 18.72
N SER A 88 10.23 1.67 18.20
CA SER A 88 11.14 0.84 19.01
C SER A 88 11.93 1.69 20.00
N ILE A 89 12.56 2.77 19.54
CA ILE A 89 13.36 3.66 20.39
C ILE A 89 12.47 4.34 21.43
N GLY A 90 11.26 4.77 21.04
CA GLY A 90 10.31 5.37 21.96
C GLY A 90 9.86 4.40 23.06
N THR A 91 9.49 3.17 22.68
CA THR A 91 9.08 2.13 23.63
C THR A 91 10.23 1.75 24.58
N GLU A 92 11.44 1.55 24.07
CA GLU A 92 12.63 1.26 24.88
C GLU A 92 12.92 2.38 25.90
N ALA A 93 12.79 3.64 25.48
CA ALA A 93 13.00 4.78 26.38
C ALA A 93 11.94 4.87 27.49
N VAL A 94 10.69 4.50 27.21
CA VAL A 94 9.60 4.48 28.20
C VAL A 94 9.76 3.32 29.17
N GLU A 95 10.06 2.11 28.68
CA GLU A 95 10.28 0.93 29.50
C GLU A 95 11.55 1.09 30.37
N GLY A 96 12.60 1.69 29.81
CA GLY A 96 13.87 1.97 30.46
C GLY A 96 13.94 3.30 31.23
N ILE A 97 12.81 4.00 31.45
CA ILE A 97 12.80 5.37 31.99
C ILE A 97 13.51 5.48 33.34
N ARG A 98 13.41 4.45 34.20
CA ARG A 98 14.09 4.41 35.50
C ARG A 98 15.61 4.41 35.34
N THR A 99 16.12 3.64 34.39
CA THR A 99 17.55 3.56 34.05
C THR A 99 18.03 4.88 33.44
N ILE A 100 17.26 5.48 32.53
CA ILE A 100 17.61 6.77 31.93
C ILE A 100 17.72 7.83 33.02
N LYS A 101 16.77 7.88 33.96
CA LYS A 101 16.78 8.83 35.08
C LYS A 101 17.88 8.57 36.11
N SER A 102 18.17 7.30 36.42
CA SER A 102 19.22 6.96 37.39
C SER A 102 20.63 7.32 36.89
N PHE A 103 20.86 7.25 35.58
CA PHE A 103 22.14 7.57 34.95
C PHE A 103 22.20 8.94 34.29
N GLN A 104 21.16 9.77 34.43
CA GLN A 104 21.06 11.12 33.82
C GLN A 104 21.32 11.12 32.30
N LEU A 105 20.72 10.16 31.58
CA LEU A 105 20.92 9.94 30.14
C LEU A 105 19.84 10.57 29.26
N GLU A 106 19.06 11.54 29.77
CA GLU A 106 17.93 12.12 29.06
C GLU A 106 18.32 12.72 27.71
N ASP A 107 19.38 13.52 27.67
CA ASP A 107 19.84 14.18 26.44
C ASP A 107 20.27 13.16 25.38
N LYS A 108 20.90 12.07 25.81
CA LYS A 108 21.33 10.99 24.92
C LYS A 108 20.13 10.25 24.33
N ALA A 109 19.14 9.94 25.16
CA ALA A 109 17.90 9.29 24.71
C ALA A 109 17.11 10.20 23.76
N ALA A 110 16.96 11.49 24.12
CA ALA A 110 16.30 12.49 23.30
C ALA A 110 17.00 12.69 21.94
N ALA A 111 18.33 12.76 21.92
CA ALA A 111 19.10 12.87 20.69
C ALA A 111 18.94 11.64 19.77
N SER A 112 18.91 10.44 20.36
CA SER A 112 18.66 9.19 19.60
C SER A 112 17.26 9.19 18.97
N PHE A 113 16.24 9.56 19.74
CA PHE A 113 14.87 9.66 19.26
C PHE A 113 14.72 10.73 18.18
N ALA A 114 15.26 11.94 18.40
CA ALA A 114 15.24 13.03 17.42
C ALA A 114 15.93 12.64 16.11
N LYS A 115 17.04 11.89 16.16
CA LYS A 115 17.72 11.36 14.97
C LYS A 115 16.85 10.38 14.19
N ALA A 116 16.09 9.51 14.87
CA ALA A 116 15.16 8.60 14.21
C ALA A 116 13.99 9.34 13.57
N VAL A 117 13.39 10.30 14.28
CA VAL A 117 12.31 11.16 13.78
C VAL A 117 12.78 11.96 12.55
N GLY A 118 13.96 12.58 12.61
CA GLY A 118 14.50 13.35 11.48
C GLY A 118 14.74 12.49 10.22
N LYS A 119 15.08 11.21 10.36
CA LYS A 119 15.15 10.28 9.21
C LYS A 119 13.75 10.02 8.63
N MET A 120 12.76 9.79 9.49
CA MET A 120 11.36 9.57 9.08
C MET A 120 10.78 10.80 8.38
N GLU A 121 11.02 12.00 8.91
CA GLU A 121 10.60 13.27 8.32
C GLU A 121 11.19 13.47 6.91
N ARG A 122 12.52 13.30 6.76
CA ARG A 122 13.18 13.40 5.45
C ARG A 122 12.58 12.43 4.43
N ARG A 123 12.22 11.22 4.87
CA ARG A 123 11.55 10.23 4.02
C ARG A 123 10.15 10.70 3.63
N GLY A 124 9.36 11.21 4.57
CA GLY A 124 8.03 11.77 4.32
C GLY A 124 8.08 12.94 3.31
N ILE A 125 9.04 13.85 3.45
CA ILE A 125 9.26 14.94 2.48
C ILE A 125 9.58 14.38 1.08
N GLN A 126 10.43 13.35 0.99
CA GLN A 126 10.80 12.73 -0.28
C GLN A 126 9.61 12.04 -0.96
N ILE A 127 8.74 11.39 -0.17
CA ILE A 127 7.48 10.80 -0.62
C ILE A 127 6.54 11.88 -1.14
N ASN A 128 6.32 12.95 -0.37
CA ASN A 128 5.47 14.07 -0.78
C ASN A 128 5.96 14.74 -2.06
N ARG A 129 7.26 15.02 -2.16
CA ARG A 129 7.87 15.57 -3.39
C ARG A 129 7.68 14.64 -4.59
N THR A 130 7.87 13.33 -4.41
CA THR A 130 7.71 12.34 -5.49
C THR A 130 6.24 12.19 -5.91
N SER A 131 5.32 12.20 -4.95
CA SER A 131 3.87 12.14 -5.20
C SER A 131 3.37 13.40 -5.91
N ALA A 132 3.87 14.58 -5.52
CA ALA A 132 3.50 15.85 -6.14
C ALA A 132 3.84 15.91 -7.63
N LEU A 133 4.91 15.23 -8.09
CA LEU A 133 5.26 15.14 -9.51
C LEU A 133 4.22 14.44 -10.37
N MET A 134 3.32 13.64 -9.79
CA MET A 134 2.27 12.95 -10.55
C MET A 134 1.26 13.91 -11.17
N SER A 135 0.94 15.04 -10.53
CA SER A 135 -0.05 15.99 -11.09
C SER A 135 0.51 16.75 -12.29
N PRO A 136 1.67 17.44 -12.17
CA PRO A 136 2.25 18.18 -13.29
C PRO A 136 2.53 17.28 -14.49
N LEU A 137 3.01 16.05 -14.28
CA LEU A 137 3.26 15.11 -15.38
C LEU A 137 1.98 14.77 -16.14
N MET A 138 0.88 14.54 -15.42
CA MET A 138 -0.40 14.19 -16.03
C MET A 138 -1.06 15.41 -16.70
N GLU A 139 -0.97 16.59 -16.09
CA GLU A 139 -1.49 17.85 -16.65
C GLU A 139 -0.74 18.27 -17.91
N THR A 140 0.59 18.22 -17.90
CA THR A 140 1.41 18.52 -19.09
C THR A 140 1.20 17.50 -20.19
N GLY A 141 1.09 16.21 -19.84
CA GLY A 141 0.75 15.14 -20.80
C GLY A 141 -0.62 15.33 -21.42
N GLY A 142 -1.64 15.65 -20.62
CA GLY A 142 -2.99 15.95 -21.09
C GLY A 142 -3.03 17.19 -21.98
N GLY A 143 -2.32 18.26 -21.59
CA GLY A 143 -2.18 19.47 -22.38
C GLY A 143 -1.50 19.21 -23.73
N PHE A 144 -0.46 18.38 -23.76
CA PHE A 144 0.20 17.98 -25.00
C PHE A 144 -0.74 17.21 -25.93
N ILE A 145 -1.52 16.27 -25.38
CA ILE A 145 -2.52 15.52 -26.14
C ILE A 145 -3.59 16.46 -26.71
N ILE A 146 -4.14 17.36 -25.89
CA ILE A 146 -5.14 18.34 -26.35
C ILE A 146 -4.55 19.24 -27.44
N GLY A 147 -3.29 19.67 -27.31
CA GLY A 147 -2.59 20.43 -28.34
C GLY A 147 -2.48 19.68 -29.66
N LEU A 148 -2.15 18.38 -29.62
CA LEU A 148 -2.16 17.51 -30.80
C LEU A 148 -3.54 17.41 -31.43
N PHE A 149 -4.60 17.29 -30.62
CA PHE A 149 -5.98 17.27 -31.12
C PHE A 149 -6.35 18.59 -31.79
N VAL A 150 -6.04 19.74 -31.18
CA VAL A 150 -6.30 21.05 -31.78
C VAL A 150 -5.57 21.21 -33.11
N MET A 151 -4.31 20.80 -33.19
CA MET A 151 -3.52 20.86 -34.43
C MET A 151 -4.13 19.98 -35.53
N TYR A 152 -4.49 18.73 -35.21
CA TYR A 152 -5.12 17.81 -36.16
C TYR A 152 -6.51 18.27 -36.58
N ALA A 153 -7.35 18.74 -35.65
CA ALA A 153 -8.67 19.28 -35.96
C ALA A 153 -8.61 20.54 -36.83
N SER A 154 -7.63 21.41 -36.60
CA SER A 154 -7.42 22.61 -37.43
C SER A 154 -7.11 22.22 -38.87
N TRP A 155 -6.27 21.20 -39.08
CA TRP A 155 -5.99 20.68 -40.42
C TRP A 155 -7.22 20.00 -41.05
N GLN A 156 -7.98 19.22 -40.27
CA GLN A 156 -9.10 18.46 -40.81
C GLN A 156 -10.35 19.30 -41.09
N THR A 157 -10.60 20.36 -40.32
CA THR A 157 -11.72 21.31 -40.57
C THR A 157 -11.53 22.09 -41.86
N LEU A 158 -10.28 22.38 -42.26
CA LEU A 158 -9.95 23.03 -43.53
C LEU A 158 -10.11 22.11 -44.75
N GLY A 159 -10.05 20.79 -44.58
CA GLY A 159 -9.98 19.83 -45.70
C GLY A 159 -11.12 18.81 -45.85
N ASN A 160 -11.85 18.45 -44.77
CA ASN A 160 -12.74 17.27 -44.77
C ASN A 160 -14.12 17.47 -44.09
N GLY A 161 -14.54 18.72 -43.81
CA GLY A 161 -15.94 19.01 -43.46
C GLY A 161 -16.43 18.52 -42.08
N LYS A 162 -15.54 18.12 -41.16
CA LYS A 162 -15.94 17.83 -39.77
C LYS A 162 -16.38 19.09 -39.03
N THR A 163 -17.41 18.95 -38.20
CA THR A 163 -17.96 20.10 -37.48
C THR A 163 -17.15 20.42 -36.23
N PRO A 164 -17.06 21.71 -35.82
CA PRO A 164 -16.46 22.08 -34.53
C PRO A 164 -17.10 21.38 -33.33
N GLY A 165 -18.38 21.01 -33.44
CA GLY A 165 -19.13 20.29 -32.40
C GLY A 165 -18.63 18.87 -32.15
N GLU A 166 -18.30 18.12 -33.21
CA GLU A 166 -17.71 16.78 -33.09
C GLU A 166 -16.36 16.82 -32.39
N PHE A 167 -15.54 17.83 -32.70
CA PHE A 167 -14.25 18.06 -32.06
C PHE A 167 -14.38 18.41 -30.57
N MET A 168 -15.27 19.34 -30.22
CA MET A 168 -15.54 19.68 -28.82
C MET A 168 -16.09 18.49 -28.04
N GLY A 169 -16.95 17.69 -28.66
CA GLY A 169 -17.45 16.46 -28.07
C GLY A 169 -16.33 15.45 -27.79
N PHE A 170 -15.37 15.30 -28.70
CA PHE A 170 -14.22 14.42 -28.52
C PHE A 170 -13.32 14.88 -27.38
N ILE A 171 -12.95 16.18 -27.34
CA ILE A 171 -12.15 16.74 -26.24
C ILE A 171 -12.85 16.55 -24.90
N THR A 172 -14.17 16.80 -24.86
CA THR A 172 -14.97 16.63 -23.65
C THR A 172 -14.94 15.17 -23.20
N ALA A 173 -15.19 14.22 -24.11
CA ALA A 173 -15.12 12.79 -23.79
C ALA A 173 -13.73 12.37 -23.29
N PHE A 174 -12.67 12.90 -23.89
CA PHE A 174 -11.29 12.66 -23.45
C PHE A 174 -11.03 13.22 -22.04
N MET A 175 -11.44 14.45 -21.76
CA MET A 175 -11.30 15.06 -20.43
C MET A 175 -12.08 14.30 -19.36
N LEU A 176 -13.28 13.80 -19.69
CA LEU A 176 -14.06 12.94 -18.79
C LEU A 176 -13.40 11.56 -18.60
N ALA A 177 -12.72 11.03 -19.62
CA ALA A 177 -12.05 9.73 -19.55
C ALA A 177 -10.73 9.78 -18.77
N TYR A 178 -10.10 10.95 -18.69
CA TYR A 178 -8.82 11.14 -18.02
C TYR A 178 -8.85 10.82 -16.53
N GLU A 179 -9.91 11.21 -15.82
CA GLU A 179 -10.01 11.01 -14.37
C GLU A 179 -10.20 9.52 -13.98
N PRO A 180 -11.14 8.76 -14.61
CA PRO A 180 -11.22 7.31 -14.44
C PRO A 180 -9.92 6.56 -14.79
N VAL A 181 -9.22 6.98 -15.86
CA VAL A 181 -7.90 6.45 -16.23
C VAL A 181 -6.90 6.61 -15.08
N LYS A 182 -6.82 7.81 -14.50
CA LYS A 182 -5.89 8.11 -13.39
C LYS A 182 -6.23 7.32 -12.13
N ARG A 183 -7.52 7.13 -11.84
CA ARG A 183 -7.98 6.28 -10.74
C ARG A 183 -7.58 4.83 -10.94
N LEU A 184 -7.88 4.24 -12.10
CA LEU A 184 -7.52 2.85 -12.43
C LEU A 184 -6.01 2.57 -12.36
N ALA A 185 -5.18 3.54 -12.80
CA ALA A 185 -3.73 3.42 -12.68
C ALA A 185 -3.25 3.32 -11.22
N ARG A 186 -3.94 3.97 -10.27
CA ARG A 186 -3.63 3.92 -8.83
C ARG A 186 -4.18 2.67 -8.16
N VAL A 187 -5.35 2.20 -8.59
CA VAL A 187 -6.01 0.99 -8.04
C VAL A 187 -5.06 -0.21 -8.03
N ASN A 188 -4.29 -0.44 -9.09
CA ASN A 188 -3.30 -1.54 -9.12
C ASN A 188 -2.27 -1.46 -7.98
N VAL A 189 -1.86 -0.26 -7.61
CA VAL A 189 -0.87 -0.03 -6.54
C VAL A 189 -1.51 -0.22 -5.18
N ASP A 190 -2.72 0.31 -5.01
CA ASP A 190 -3.47 0.20 -3.76
C ASP A 190 -3.85 -1.27 -3.48
N ILE A 191 -4.35 -2.01 -4.47
CA ILE A 191 -4.62 -3.44 -4.36
C ILE A 191 -3.36 -4.19 -3.93
N GLN A 192 -2.21 -3.95 -4.59
CA GLN A 192 -0.96 -4.61 -4.21
C GLN A 192 -0.50 -4.26 -2.79
N LYS A 193 -0.72 -3.02 -2.34
CA LYS A 193 -0.38 -2.61 -0.96
C LYS A 193 -1.25 -3.33 0.05
N GLN A 194 -2.56 -3.41 -0.20
CA GLN A 194 -3.49 -4.05 0.70
C GLN A 194 -3.31 -5.58 0.71
N MET A 195 -2.93 -6.19 -0.42
CA MET A 195 -2.66 -7.63 -0.51
C MET A 195 -1.56 -8.06 0.46
N VAL A 196 -0.52 -7.25 0.65
CA VAL A 196 0.54 -7.51 1.64
C VAL A 196 0.01 -7.52 3.07
N ALA A 197 -0.92 -6.62 3.40
CA ALA A 197 -1.54 -6.59 4.73
C ALA A 197 -2.46 -7.80 4.96
N VAL A 198 -3.14 -8.27 3.91
CA VAL A 198 -3.96 -9.49 3.93
C VAL A 198 -3.07 -10.73 4.09
N GLU A 199 -1.97 -10.84 3.35
CA GLU A 199 -0.99 -11.92 3.46
C GLU A 199 -0.44 -12.03 4.89
N GLN A 200 -0.03 -10.91 5.48
CA GLN A 200 0.42 -10.87 6.89
C GLN A 200 -0.67 -11.26 7.90
N MET A 201 -1.95 -11.09 7.56
CA MET A 201 -3.07 -11.55 8.39
C MET A 201 -3.23 -13.06 8.30
N TYR A 202 -3.17 -13.62 7.08
CA TYR A 202 -3.23 -15.05 6.86
C TYR A 202 -2.03 -15.76 7.48
N ASP A 203 -0.81 -15.23 7.35
CA ASP A 203 0.37 -15.78 8.03
C ASP A 203 0.17 -15.91 9.55
N LEU A 204 -0.56 -14.97 10.16
CA LEU A 204 -0.86 -14.98 11.59
C LEU A 204 -1.94 -16.00 11.95
N ILE A 205 -2.97 -16.14 11.11
CA ILE A 205 -4.05 -17.12 11.28
C ILE A 205 -3.54 -18.54 11.06
N ASP A 206 -2.69 -18.71 10.05
CA ASP A 206 -2.10 -19.99 9.65
C ASP A 206 -0.84 -20.33 10.46
N THR A 207 -0.46 -19.49 11.43
CA THR A 207 0.61 -19.83 12.36
C THR A 207 0.22 -21.12 13.10
N PRO A 208 0.97 -22.22 12.92
CA PRO A 208 0.59 -23.50 13.52
C PRO A 208 0.53 -23.37 15.04
N GLU A 209 -0.54 -23.88 15.64
CA GLU A 209 -0.66 -23.93 17.09
C GLU A 209 0.57 -24.65 17.66
N GLN A 210 1.28 -23.98 18.58
CA GLN A 210 2.50 -24.54 19.20
C GLN A 210 2.24 -25.84 19.97
N ARG A 211 0.98 -26.22 20.15
CA ARG A 211 0.56 -27.46 20.77
C ARG A 211 -0.71 -27.91 20.07
N GLN A 212 -0.61 -28.88 19.16
CA GLN A 212 -1.78 -29.66 18.79
C GLN A 212 -2.29 -30.28 20.09
N LEU A 213 -3.38 -29.75 20.64
CA LEU A 213 -4.16 -30.50 21.62
C LEU A 213 -4.57 -31.76 20.87
N ALA A 214 -4.01 -32.91 21.25
CA ALA A 214 -4.47 -34.17 20.73
C ALA A 214 -5.99 -34.20 20.95
N THR A 215 -6.76 -34.14 19.87
CA THR A 215 -8.23 -34.17 19.92
C THR A 215 -8.74 -35.49 20.52
N ALA A 216 -7.82 -36.46 20.69
CA ALA A 216 -7.98 -37.75 21.35
C ALA A 216 -7.30 -37.80 22.73
N GLY A 217 -7.31 -36.71 23.50
CA GLY A 217 -6.95 -36.76 24.92
C GLY A 217 -8.13 -37.30 25.73
N GLU A 218 -7.94 -38.42 26.43
CA GLU A 218 -8.94 -38.87 27.41
C GLU A 218 -9.14 -37.79 28.48
N HIS A 219 -10.40 -37.43 28.73
CA HIS A 219 -10.73 -36.58 29.86
C HIS A 219 -10.52 -37.37 31.15
N LEU A 220 -9.48 -37.01 31.91
CA LEU A 220 -9.21 -37.62 33.20
C LEU A 220 -10.33 -37.25 34.19
N THR A 221 -11.27 -38.17 34.42
CA THR A 221 -12.22 -38.10 35.54
C THR A 221 -11.68 -38.90 36.71
N ASP A 222 -11.62 -38.25 37.88
CA ASP A 222 -11.13 -38.81 39.16
C ASP A 222 -9.62 -39.08 39.21
N VAL A 223 -8.83 -38.01 39.31
CA VAL A 223 -7.36 -38.08 39.41
C VAL A 223 -6.95 -38.07 40.88
N GLU A 224 -6.38 -39.17 41.37
CA GLU A 224 -5.57 -39.14 42.59
C GLU A 224 -4.28 -38.36 42.27
N GLY A 225 -4.15 -37.17 42.85
CA GLY A 225 -3.13 -36.17 42.50
C GLY A 225 -1.70 -36.56 42.86
N SER A 226 -1.13 -37.50 42.10
CA SER A 226 0.29 -37.84 42.12
C SER A 226 0.97 -37.35 40.84
N ILE A 227 2.02 -36.55 40.97
CA ILE A 227 2.83 -36.06 39.86
C ILE A 227 4.22 -36.66 40.03
N ARG A 228 4.71 -37.33 38.99
CA ARG A 228 6.08 -37.86 38.94
C ARG A 228 6.78 -37.27 37.73
N PHE A 229 7.97 -36.72 37.96
CA PHE A 229 8.90 -36.35 36.91
C PHE A 229 9.86 -37.53 36.74
N GLU A 230 10.01 -38.01 35.51
CA GLU A 230 10.93 -39.10 35.16
C GLU A 230 11.83 -38.60 34.03
N ASP A 231 13.07 -38.24 34.38
CA ASP A 231 14.14 -37.83 33.47
C ASP A 231 13.74 -36.69 32.52
N VAL A 232 13.08 -35.67 33.07
CA VAL A 232 12.54 -34.55 32.29
C VAL A 232 13.67 -33.60 31.89
N ALA A 233 13.82 -33.42 30.58
CA ALA A 233 14.68 -32.40 29.99
C ALA A 233 13.83 -31.36 29.26
N PHE A 234 14.15 -30.07 29.45
CA PHE A 234 13.42 -28.97 28.83
C PHE A 234 14.34 -27.83 28.44
N THR A 235 14.11 -27.22 27.27
CA THR A 235 14.92 -26.12 26.73
C THR A 235 14.00 -25.09 26.06
N TYR A 236 14.19 -23.80 26.36
CA TYR A 236 13.52 -22.73 25.64
C TYR A 236 14.34 -22.31 24.41
N GLY A 237 13.84 -22.55 23.19
CA GLY A 237 14.20 -21.81 21.96
C GLY A 237 15.68 -21.70 21.54
N GLY A 238 16.64 -22.29 22.25
CA GLY A 238 18.07 -22.29 21.92
C GLY A 238 19.03 -22.75 23.04
N ASN A 239 19.86 -23.74 22.69
CA ASN A 239 21.17 -24.22 23.19
C ASN A 239 21.55 -24.31 24.68
N SER A 240 20.70 -24.00 25.66
CA SER A 240 20.98 -24.36 27.06
C SER A 240 19.78 -24.96 27.76
N PRO A 241 19.88 -26.22 28.24
CA PRO A 241 18.77 -26.88 28.91
C PRO A 241 18.42 -26.17 30.21
N ALA A 242 17.14 -25.82 30.35
CA ALA A 242 16.56 -25.24 31.56
C ALA A 242 16.24 -26.32 32.61
N LEU A 243 15.92 -27.54 32.16
CA LEU A 243 15.80 -28.74 32.98
C LEU A 243 16.59 -29.86 32.31
N HIS A 244 17.28 -30.67 33.12
CA HIS A 244 17.98 -31.87 32.66
C HIS A 244 17.96 -32.91 33.78
N GLY A 245 17.29 -34.04 33.53
CA GLY A 245 17.28 -35.20 34.43
C GLY A 245 16.49 -35.01 35.72
N VAL A 246 15.35 -34.31 35.65
CA VAL A 246 14.43 -34.07 36.79
C VAL A 246 13.34 -35.12 36.87
#